data_AF-A0A836BXW5-F1
#
_entry.id   AF-A0A836BXW5-F1
#
_cell.length_a   1.000
_cell.length_b   1.000
_cell.length_c   1.000
_cell.angle_alpha   90.00
_cell.angle_beta   90.00
_cell.angle_gamma   90.00
#
_symmetry.space_group_name_H-M   'P 1'
#
loop_
_entity.id
_entity.type
_entity.pdbx_description
1 polymer ?
#
loop_
_entity_poly.entity_id
_entity_poly.type
_entity_poly.pdbx_seq_one_letter_code
_entity_poly.pdbx_strand_id
1 'polypeptide(L)'
;MAEPTSVSLAPQGELHLAPKVAIGIVDVAAVGARVLLALQPPAGWQVREVALEVKGLGDGSADGGVLRPVLSASSGPEGDPGPAAPALLVRNIYSPGAAEDSPQVSLLVVNADVPEGAQAELAAAMVELACSGGPGGGAQGEGQQQAVLLASAMLLTQLPSPAGLYQHLIHGAPPAVPLLPPLPLADAASAAAPSAAAQPLRVRDGLLAALLHVMAASGTPACCLLAPGHKPPSSTPLDLPGSAAACDALGAALSPALGLSYDPAACRAVRATHKWFVPEKTAGSDIMYL
;
A
#
# COMPACT_ATOMS: atom_id res chain seq x y z
N MET A 1 37.02 7.94 -8.55
CA MET A 1 35.79 8.40 -7.87
C MET A 1 34.66 8.15 -8.84
N ALA A 2 33.86 7.12 -8.59
CA ALA A 2 32.67 6.85 -9.40
C ALA A 2 31.60 7.88 -9.01
N GLU A 3 31.03 8.56 -9.99
CA GLU A 3 29.88 9.44 -9.78
C GLU A 3 28.70 8.61 -9.24
N PRO A 4 27.93 9.12 -8.27
CA PRO A 4 26.70 8.46 -7.86
C PRO A 4 25.72 8.54 -9.03
N THR A 5 25.53 7.44 -9.74
CA THR A 5 24.47 7.27 -10.72
C THR A 5 23.12 7.37 -10.00
N SER A 6 22.49 8.54 -10.06
CA SER A 6 21.11 8.75 -9.63
C SER A 6 20.19 8.09 -10.65
N VAL A 7 19.88 6.81 -10.43
CA VAL A 7 18.86 6.10 -11.21
C VAL A 7 17.50 6.53 -10.68
N SER A 8 16.75 7.26 -11.49
CA SER A 8 15.36 7.64 -11.22
C SER A 8 14.47 6.39 -11.24
N LEU A 9 13.59 6.26 -10.24
CA LEU A 9 12.58 5.20 -10.16
C LEU A 9 11.35 5.52 -11.02
N ALA A 10 11.42 6.55 -11.86
CA ALA A 10 10.36 6.94 -12.76
C ALA A 10 10.06 5.78 -13.74
N PRO A 11 8.78 5.43 -13.92
CA PRO A 11 8.38 4.41 -14.88
C PRO A 11 8.93 4.77 -16.26
N GLN A 12 9.49 3.78 -16.96
CA GLN A 12 9.84 3.94 -18.37
C GLN A 12 8.55 3.95 -19.21
N GLY A 13 7.89 5.11 -19.25
CA GLY A 13 6.61 5.37 -19.92
C GLY A 13 5.86 6.52 -19.23
N GLU A 14 5.01 7.26 -19.94
CA GLU A 14 4.16 8.31 -19.37
C GLU A 14 3.08 7.69 -18.47
N LEU A 15 3.44 7.31 -17.24
CA LEU A 15 2.49 6.91 -16.22
C LEU A 15 2.08 8.14 -15.40
N HIS A 16 0.93 8.70 -15.74
CA HIS A 16 0.31 9.77 -14.97
C HIS A 16 -0.52 9.17 -13.83
N LEU A 17 -0.22 9.55 -12.60
CA LEU A 17 -1.08 9.26 -11.46
C LEU A 17 -2.01 10.43 -11.17
N ALA A 18 -3.09 10.14 -10.45
CA ALA A 18 -4.08 11.11 -10.03
C ALA A 18 -3.61 11.91 -8.81
N PRO A 19 -4.25 13.05 -8.52
CA PRO A 19 -4.08 13.78 -7.26
C PRO A 19 -4.52 13.00 -6.01
N LYS A 20 -5.32 11.94 -6.16
CA LYS A 20 -5.71 11.05 -5.06
C LYS A 20 -5.12 9.67 -5.30
N VAL A 21 -4.21 9.27 -4.41
CA VAL A 21 -3.50 8.00 -4.54
C VAL A 21 -3.77 7.13 -3.33
N ALA A 22 -4.18 5.88 -3.58
CA ALA A 22 -4.33 4.86 -2.55
C ALA A 22 -3.41 3.68 -2.83
N ILE A 23 -2.73 3.19 -1.79
CA ILE A 23 -1.84 2.03 -1.82
C ILE A 23 -2.50 0.88 -1.07
N GLY A 24 -2.51 -0.30 -1.68
CA GLY A 24 -2.98 -1.55 -1.08
C GLY A 24 -1.99 -2.66 -1.40
N ILE A 25 -1.69 -3.48 -0.40
CA ILE A 25 -0.65 -4.52 -0.48
C ILE A 25 -1.20 -5.91 -0.14
N VAL A 26 -0.41 -6.94 -0.45
CA VAL A 26 -0.62 -8.30 0.09
C VAL A 26 -0.17 -8.33 1.55
N ASP A 27 -1.07 -7.93 2.44
CA ASP A 27 -0.90 -8.00 3.89
C ASP A 27 -1.59 -9.23 4.50
N VAL A 28 -2.02 -9.14 5.76
CA VAL A 28 -2.79 -10.18 6.45
C VAL A 28 -4.07 -10.51 5.66
N ALA A 29 -4.09 -11.68 5.01
CA ALA A 29 -5.15 -12.14 4.11
C ALA A 29 -5.39 -11.24 2.87
N ALA A 30 -4.37 -10.46 2.47
CA ALA A 30 -4.37 -9.55 1.33
C ALA A 30 -5.55 -8.55 1.36
N VAL A 31 -5.93 -8.11 2.54
CA VAL A 31 -7.08 -7.23 2.76
C VAL A 31 -6.89 -5.92 1.99
N GLY A 32 -5.71 -5.28 2.12
CA GLY A 32 -5.42 -4.02 1.41
C GLY A 32 -5.61 -4.14 -0.11
N ALA A 33 -4.94 -5.12 -0.73
CA ALA A 33 -5.06 -5.37 -2.17
C ALA A 33 -6.49 -5.73 -2.60
N ARG A 34 -7.17 -6.62 -1.86
CA ARG A 34 -8.55 -7.05 -2.17
C ARG A 34 -9.55 -5.90 -2.13
N VAL A 35 -9.41 -4.99 -1.16
CA VAL A 35 -10.31 -3.85 -1.04
C VAL A 35 -10.12 -2.91 -2.22
N LEU A 36 -8.88 -2.54 -2.57
CA LEU A 36 -8.64 -1.63 -3.69
C LEU A 36 -9.08 -2.22 -5.04
N LEU A 37 -8.89 -3.52 -5.27
CA LEU A 37 -9.38 -4.20 -6.47
C LEU A 37 -10.91 -4.28 -6.53
N ALA A 38 -11.60 -4.22 -5.39
CA ALA A 38 -13.04 -4.24 -5.30
C ALA A 38 -13.71 -2.86 -5.37
N LEU A 39 -12.94 -1.78 -5.33
CA LEU A 39 -13.48 -0.43 -5.51
C LEU A 39 -13.90 -0.23 -6.97
N GLN A 40 -15.13 0.23 -7.18
CA GLN A 40 -15.69 0.48 -8.49
C GLN A 40 -15.85 1.98 -8.71
N PRO A 41 -15.58 2.47 -9.93
CA PRO A 41 -15.82 3.86 -10.24
C PRO A 41 -17.34 4.14 -10.36
N PRO A 42 -17.77 5.41 -10.25
CA PRO A 42 -19.15 5.78 -10.55
C PRO A 42 -19.55 5.43 -11.98
N ALA A 43 -20.85 5.28 -12.25
CA ALA A 43 -21.35 4.95 -13.58
C ALA A 43 -20.87 5.96 -14.65
N GLY A 44 -20.39 5.45 -15.79
CA GLY A 44 -19.90 6.24 -16.92
C GLY A 44 -18.42 6.63 -16.84
N TRP A 45 -17.76 6.42 -15.71
CA TRP A 45 -16.32 6.63 -15.56
C TRP A 45 -15.53 5.48 -16.21
N GLN A 46 -14.29 5.77 -16.59
CA GLN A 46 -13.39 4.82 -17.26
C GLN A 46 -12.29 4.37 -16.31
N VAL A 47 -11.83 3.13 -16.50
CA VAL A 47 -10.71 2.55 -15.76
C VAL A 47 -9.63 2.15 -16.76
N ARG A 48 -8.39 2.58 -16.52
CA ARG A 48 -7.21 2.08 -17.24
C ARG A 48 -6.28 1.41 -16.24
N GLU A 49 -5.83 0.21 -16.59
CA GLU A 49 -4.95 -0.60 -15.75
C GLU A 49 -3.59 -0.73 -16.42
N VAL A 50 -2.54 -0.47 -15.66
CA VAL A 50 -1.15 -0.63 -16.08
C VAL A 50 -0.48 -1.60 -15.13
N ALA A 51 -0.05 -2.72 -15.70
CA ALA A 51 0.80 -3.68 -15.03
C ALA A 51 2.26 -3.16 -15.05
N LEU A 52 2.85 -3.01 -13.88
CA LEU A 52 4.25 -2.66 -13.71
C LEU A 52 5.03 -3.91 -13.30
N GLU A 53 6.05 -4.22 -14.09
CA GLU A 53 7.08 -5.17 -13.70
C GLU A 53 8.07 -4.45 -12.79
N VAL A 54 8.41 -5.11 -11.69
CA VAL A 54 9.46 -4.65 -10.79
C VAL A 54 10.70 -5.48 -11.13
N LYS A 55 11.60 -4.90 -11.92
CA LYS A 55 12.86 -5.57 -12.32
C LYS A 55 13.86 -5.51 -11.17
N GLY A 56 14.65 -6.56 -10.98
CA GLY A 56 15.65 -6.66 -9.89
C GLY A 56 15.17 -7.40 -8.63
N LEU A 57 13.95 -7.92 -8.62
CA LEU A 57 13.48 -8.85 -7.59
C LEU A 57 14.01 -10.26 -7.88
N GLY A 58 15.09 -10.65 -7.19
CA GLY A 58 15.47 -12.06 -7.09
C GLY A 58 16.38 -12.62 -8.20
N ASP A 59 16.97 -11.78 -9.05
CA ASP A 59 18.10 -12.23 -9.86
C ASP A 59 19.27 -12.46 -8.90
N GLY A 60 19.48 -13.71 -8.47
CA GLY A 60 20.58 -14.16 -7.62
C GLY A 60 21.98 -13.98 -8.22
N SER A 61 22.15 -13.01 -9.12
CA SER A 61 23.43 -12.54 -9.62
C SER A 61 24.12 -11.76 -8.51
N ALA A 62 24.95 -12.47 -7.76
CA ALA A 62 25.88 -11.97 -6.76
C ALA A 62 27.03 -11.15 -7.39
N ASP A 63 26.71 -10.20 -8.28
CA ASP A 63 27.63 -9.14 -8.64
C ASP A 63 27.26 -7.91 -7.81
N GLY A 64 28.17 -7.52 -6.91
CA GLY A 64 28.02 -6.54 -5.84
C GLY A 64 27.77 -5.08 -6.26
N GLY A 65 26.87 -4.85 -7.22
CA GLY A 65 26.22 -3.56 -7.44
C GLY A 65 24.90 -3.52 -6.67
N VAL A 66 24.62 -2.42 -5.98
CA VAL A 66 23.31 -2.13 -5.39
C VAL A 66 22.30 -2.00 -6.53
N LEU A 67 21.73 -3.11 -6.99
CA LEU A 67 20.70 -3.11 -8.04
C LEU A 67 19.39 -2.65 -7.41
N ARG A 68 19.09 -1.37 -7.59
CA ARG A 68 17.80 -0.78 -7.20
C ARG A 68 16.71 -1.30 -8.15
N PRO A 69 15.51 -1.64 -7.65
CA PRO A 69 14.44 -2.10 -8.51
C PRO A 69 13.99 -0.99 -9.46
N VAL A 70 13.72 -1.35 -10.71
CA VAL A 70 13.20 -0.41 -11.72
C VAL A 70 11.77 -0.79 -12.05
N LEU A 71 10.84 0.15 -11.91
CA LEU A 71 9.46 -0.01 -12.37
C LEU A 71 9.41 0.18 -13.89
N SER A 72 9.01 -0.84 -14.62
CA SER A 72 8.81 -0.77 -16.07
C SER A 72 7.38 -1.13 -16.42
N ALA A 73 6.73 -0.31 -17.26
CA ALA A 73 5.43 -0.68 -17.81
C ALA A 73 5.61 -1.83 -18.80
N SER A 74 4.86 -2.92 -18.62
CA SER A 74 4.85 -4.00 -19.61
C SER A 74 4.01 -3.56 -20.81
N SER A 75 4.64 -3.21 -21.93
CA SER A 75 3.98 -3.19 -23.23
C SER A 75 4.27 -4.52 -23.91
N GLY A 76 3.31 -5.44 -23.91
CA GLY A 76 3.50 -6.75 -24.54
C GLY A 76 3.39 -6.66 -26.07
N PRO A 77 4.41 -7.02 -26.86
CA PRO A 77 4.20 -7.49 -28.22
C PRO A 77 3.73 -8.96 -28.18
N GLU A 78 3.03 -9.41 -29.23
CA GLU A 78 2.68 -10.83 -29.46
C GLU A 78 3.95 -11.69 -29.48
N GLY A 79 4.31 -12.27 -28.34
CA GLY A 79 5.52 -13.05 -28.16
C GLY A 79 5.58 -13.64 -26.76
N ASP A 80 5.00 -14.84 -26.66
CA ASP A 80 4.91 -15.76 -25.50
C ASP A 80 5.57 -15.28 -24.18
N PRO A 81 4.82 -14.67 -23.25
CA PRO A 81 5.32 -14.36 -21.92
C PRO A 81 5.28 -15.62 -21.04
N GLY A 82 6.44 -16.03 -20.53
CA GLY A 82 6.49 -16.96 -19.39
C GLY A 82 5.74 -16.37 -18.17
N PRO A 83 5.26 -17.19 -17.21
CA PRO A 83 4.20 -16.83 -16.29
C PRO A 83 4.72 -16.10 -15.04
N ALA A 84 5.34 -14.94 -15.19
CA ALA A 84 5.58 -14.03 -14.05
C ALA A 84 4.48 -12.97 -14.07
N ALA A 85 3.50 -13.10 -13.17
CA ALA A 85 2.46 -12.08 -13.00
C ALA A 85 3.09 -10.74 -12.55
N PRO A 86 2.57 -9.59 -12.99
CA PRO A 86 3.10 -8.29 -12.62
C PRO A 86 3.02 -8.06 -11.11
N ALA A 87 4.10 -7.55 -10.51
CA ALA A 87 4.18 -7.37 -9.06
C ALA A 87 3.39 -6.16 -8.55
N LEU A 88 3.18 -5.14 -9.39
CA LEU A 88 2.44 -3.92 -9.05
C LEU A 88 1.43 -3.59 -10.16
N LEU A 89 0.17 -3.38 -9.79
CA LEU A 89 -0.89 -2.91 -10.67
C LEU A 89 -1.20 -1.45 -10.34
N VAL A 90 -1.24 -0.59 -11.35
CA VAL A 90 -1.73 0.78 -11.25
C VAL A 90 -3.08 0.85 -11.94
N ARG A 91 -4.12 1.22 -11.19
CA ARG A 91 -5.49 1.35 -11.67
C ARG A 91 -5.92 2.80 -11.62
N ASN A 92 -5.93 3.44 -12.78
CA ASN A 92 -6.29 4.84 -12.96
C ASN A 92 -7.77 4.97 -13.31
N ILE A 93 -8.46 5.87 -12.61
CA ILE A 93 -9.90 6.07 -12.71
C ILE A 93 -10.16 7.49 -13.24
N TYR A 94 -10.90 7.59 -14.35
CA TYR A 94 -11.12 8.82 -15.10
C TYR A 94 -12.60 9.18 -15.10
N SER A 95 -12.89 10.46 -14.85
CA SER A 95 -14.25 10.98 -14.97
C SER A 95 -14.66 11.13 -16.45
N PRO A 96 -15.97 11.12 -16.75
CA PRO A 96 -16.47 11.37 -18.09
C PRO A 96 -15.99 12.74 -18.59
N GLY A 97 -15.36 12.78 -19.76
CA GLY A 97 -14.85 14.01 -20.35
C GLY A 97 -13.55 14.55 -19.74
N ALA A 98 -12.89 13.80 -18.85
CA ALA A 98 -11.51 14.09 -18.48
C ALA A 98 -10.60 14.00 -19.72
N ALA A 99 -9.56 14.84 -19.76
CA ALA A 99 -8.48 14.68 -20.73
C ALA A 99 -7.85 13.28 -20.57
N GLU A 100 -7.36 12.68 -21.67
CA GLU A 100 -6.93 11.28 -21.71
C GLU A 100 -5.87 10.90 -20.65
N ASP A 101 -5.15 11.88 -20.10
CA ASP A 101 -4.05 11.68 -19.15
C ASP A 101 -4.29 12.34 -17.79
N SER A 102 -5.55 12.65 -17.44
CA SER A 102 -5.90 13.29 -16.16
C SER A 102 -6.78 12.38 -15.28
N PRO A 103 -6.18 11.33 -14.67
CA PRO A 103 -6.92 10.47 -13.75
C PRO A 103 -7.33 11.24 -12.49
N GLN A 104 -8.48 10.87 -11.94
CA GLN A 104 -9.06 11.48 -10.74
C GLN A 104 -8.68 10.71 -9.46
N VAL A 105 -8.52 9.39 -9.59
CA VAL A 105 -8.03 8.51 -8.53
C VAL A 105 -7.08 7.48 -9.14
N SER A 106 -5.98 7.20 -8.45
CA SER A 106 -5.04 6.12 -8.79
C SER A 106 -4.93 5.15 -7.62
N LEU A 107 -5.09 3.86 -7.92
CA LEU A 107 -4.94 2.79 -6.96
C LEU A 107 -3.66 2.00 -7.31
N LEU A 108 -2.70 1.96 -6.39
CA LEU A 108 -1.49 1.15 -6.51
C LEU A 108 -1.72 -0.13 -5.71
N VAL A 109 -1.74 -1.26 -6.39
CA VAL A 109 -2.04 -2.55 -5.80
C VAL A 109 -0.86 -3.49 -5.99
N VAL A 110 -0.24 -3.90 -4.90
CA VAL A 110 0.70 -5.04 -4.91
C VAL A 110 -0.11 -6.29 -4.64
N ASN A 111 -0.22 -7.18 -5.64
CA ASN A 111 -0.86 -8.49 -5.52
C ASN A 111 0.12 -9.60 -5.92
N ALA A 112 1.32 -9.57 -5.33
CA ALA A 112 2.39 -10.54 -5.53
C ALA A 112 3.18 -10.75 -4.23
N ASP A 113 3.92 -11.86 -4.13
CA ASP A 113 4.89 -12.07 -3.06
C ASP A 113 6.11 -11.19 -3.30
N VAL A 114 6.54 -10.49 -2.26
CA VAL A 114 7.70 -9.60 -2.32
C VAL A 114 8.75 -10.16 -1.37
N PRO A 115 9.86 -10.73 -1.90
CA PRO A 115 11.02 -11.14 -1.11
C PRO A 115 11.44 -10.09 -0.10
N GLU A 116 11.75 -10.50 1.14
CA GLU A 116 12.10 -9.63 2.26
C GLU A 116 13.17 -8.58 1.87
N GLY A 117 14.23 -9.01 1.17
CA GLY A 117 15.31 -8.13 0.72
C GLY A 117 14.97 -7.12 -0.39
N ALA A 118 13.73 -7.08 -0.86
CA ALA A 118 13.26 -6.14 -1.88
C ALA A 118 12.03 -5.30 -1.42
N GLN A 119 11.51 -5.55 -0.21
CA GLN A 119 10.32 -4.88 0.31
C GLN A 119 10.57 -3.38 0.56
N ALA A 120 11.74 -3.02 1.09
CA ALA A 120 12.11 -1.64 1.37
C ALA A 120 12.22 -0.80 0.10
N GLU A 121 12.85 -1.36 -0.93
CA GLU A 121 13.06 -0.68 -2.20
C GLU A 121 11.75 -0.59 -3.00
N LEU A 122 10.91 -1.62 -2.97
CA LEU A 122 9.58 -1.55 -3.57
C LEU A 122 8.73 -0.48 -2.87
N ALA A 123 8.74 -0.44 -1.53
CA ALA A 123 8.04 0.59 -0.77
C ALA A 123 8.51 2.00 -1.15
N ALA A 124 9.83 2.21 -1.26
CA ALA A 124 10.40 3.47 -1.72
C ALA A 124 9.91 3.86 -3.12
N ALA A 125 9.96 2.92 -4.08
CA ALA A 125 9.49 3.15 -5.44
C ALA A 125 8.00 3.46 -5.51
N MET A 126 7.18 2.78 -4.71
CA MET A 126 5.74 3.04 -4.64
C MET A 126 5.41 4.42 -4.06
N VAL A 127 6.12 4.83 -3.00
CA VAL A 127 5.93 6.16 -2.39
C VAL A 127 6.42 7.25 -3.34
N GLU A 128 7.56 7.06 -4.01
CA GLU A 128 8.05 7.99 -5.03
C GLU A 128 7.03 8.12 -6.18
N LEU A 129 6.55 6.99 -6.71
CA LEU A 129 5.54 6.97 -7.76
C LEU A 129 4.25 7.67 -7.34
N ALA A 130 3.77 7.41 -6.11
CA ALA A 130 2.59 8.07 -5.54
C ALA A 130 2.76 9.60 -5.44
N CYS A 131 3.99 10.07 -5.26
CA CYS A 131 4.32 11.49 -5.16
C CYS A 131 4.66 12.15 -6.51
N SER A 132 4.98 11.38 -7.56
CA SER A 132 5.38 11.93 -8.87
C SER A 132 4.19 12.34 -9.76
N GLY A 133 2.96 12.09 -9.34
CA GLY A 133 1.71 12.23 -10.12
C GLY A 133 1.17 13.64 -10.40
N GLY A 134 1.99 14.69 -10.44
CA GLY A 134 1.51 16.05 -10.74
C GLY A 134 1.79 16.48 -12.19
N PRO A 135 0.78 16.73 -13.04
CA PRO A 135 1.03 17.42 -14.31
C PRO A 135 1.30 18.91 -14.02
N GLY A 136 2.53 19.36 -14.23
CA GLY A 136 2.82 20.78 -14.42
C GLY A 136 4.01 21.33 -13.63
N GLY A 137 5.13 21.53 -14.35
CA GLY A 137 6.15 22.52 -14.03
C GLY A 137 5.62 23.95 -14.20
N GLY A 138 4.58 24.30 -13.44
CA GLY A 138 4.01 25.63 -13.34
C GLY A 138 3.89 25.99 -11.87
N ALA A 139 4.63 27.03 -11.46
CA ALA A 139 4.59 27.73 -10.18
C ALA A 139 3.77 27.05 -9.07
N GLN A 140 4.51 26.46 -8.11
CA GLN A 140 3.99 26.08 -6.80
C GLN A 140 3.20 27.25 -6.19
N GLY A 141 1.87 27.17 -6.28
CA GLY A 141 1.00 27.80 -5.31
C GLY A 141 1.13 27.03 -4.01
N GLU A 142 1.46 27.73 -2.93
CA GLU A 142 1.45 27.18 -1.59
C GLU A 142 0.11 26.48 -1.29
N GLY A 143 0.14 25.23 -0.81
CA GLY A 143 -0.85 24.81 0.18
C GLY A 143 -1.63 23.51 0.01
N GLN A 144 -1.43 22.66 -0.99
CA GLN A 144 -2.03 21.31 -0.98
C GLN A 144 -1.00 20.22 -1.26
N GLN A 145 -0.33 19.77 -0.21
CA GLN A 145 0.41 18.51 -0.24
C GLN A 145 -0.58 17.36 -0.47
N GLN A 146 -0.27 16.56 -1.49
CA GLN A 146 -1.02 15.37 -1.83
C GLN A 146 -0.78 14.28 -0.77
N ALA A 147 -1.80 13.99 0.04
CA ALA A 147 -1.71 12.94 1.05
C ALA A 147 -1.95 11.56 0.41
N VAL A 148 -1.02 10.63 0.66
CA VAL A 148 -1.15 9.24 0.22
C VAL A 148 -2.06 8.48 1.19
N LEU A 149 -3.01 7.71 0.67
CA LEU A 149 -3.82 6.80 1.48
C LEU A 149 -3.18 5.42 1.47
N LEU A 150 -2.87 4.86 2.64
CA LEU A 150 -2.45 3.47 2.75
C LEU A 150 -3.58 2.65 3.37
N ALA A 151 -4.01 1.58 2.71
CA ALA A 151 -5.03 0.67 3.22
C ALA A 151 -4.43 -0.69 3.50
N SER A 152 -4.47 -1.12 4.76
CA SER A 152 -3.85 -2.39 5.14
C SER A 152 -4.49 -3.05 6.37
N ALA A 153 -4.31 -4.35 6.50
CA ALA A 153 -4.59 -5.11 7.72
C ALA A 153 -3.31 -5.41 8.52
N MET A 154 -3.38 -5.23 9.84
CA MET A 154 -2.25 -5.42 10.75
C MET A 154 -2.60 -6.38 11.89
N LEU A 155 -1.65 -7.23 12.28
CA LEU A 155 -1.81 -8.08 13.47
C LEU A 155 -1.74 -7.23 14.75
N LEU A 156 -2.90 -6.98 15.35
CA LEU A 156 -3.05 -6.17 16.57
C LEU A 156 -3.14 -7.02 17.84
N THR A 157 -2.37 -8.10 17.92
CA THR A 157 -2.43 -9.08 19.02
C THR A 157 -2.05 -8.50 20.39
N GLN A 158 -1.40 -7.35 20.43
CA GLN A 158 -1.03 -6.64 21.65
C GLN A 158 -2.20 -5.85 22.26
N LEU A 159 -3.29 -5.63 21.50
CA LEU A 159 -4.45 -4.90 21.97
C LEU A 159 -5.52 -5.88 22.51
N PRO A 160 -5.98 -5.72 23.76
CA PRO A 160 -6.96 -6.62 24.36
C PRO A 160 -8.35 -6.53 23.71
N SER A 161 -8.70 -5.38 23.14
CA SER A 161 -9.98 -5.14 22.46
C SER A 161 -9.76 -4.16 21.30
N PRO A 162 -9.26 -4.64 20.13
CA PRO A 162 -9.02 -3.77 19.00
C PRO A 162 -10.33 -3.23 18.43
N ALA A 163 -10.36 -1.94 18.08
CA ALA A 163 -11.42 -1.34 17.28
C ALA A 163 -11.44 -1.95 15.87
N GLY A 164 -12.58 -1.89 15.19
CA GLY A 164 -12.73 -2.47 13.85
C GLY A 164 -11.87 -1.81 12.77
N LEU A 165 -11.45 -0.56 12.98
CA LEU A 165 -10.58 0.19 12.07
C LEU A 165 -9.89 1.32 12.83
N TYR A 166 -8.61 1.55 12.53
CA TYR A 166 -7.82 2.65 13.04
C TYR A 166 -7.33 3.56 11.91
N GLN A 167 -6.98 4.79 12.26
CA GLN A 167 -6.22 5.68 11.41
C GLN A 167 -4.87 6.03 12.03
N HIS A 168 -3.81 6.07 11.23
CA HIS A 168 -2.49 6.56 11.62
C HIS A 168 -2.07 7.66 10.63
N LEU A 169 -1.84 8.86 11.15
CA LEU A 169 -1.54 10.05 10.36
C LEU A 169 -0.04 10.33 10.42
N ILE A 170 0.58 10.42 9.26
CA ILE A 170 2.01 10.68 9.10
C ILE A 170 2.17 12.10 8.51
N HIS A 171 3.12 12.87 9.06
CA HIS A 171 3.47 14.23 8.61
C HIS A 171 2.27 15.18 8.47
N GLY A 172 1.36 15.16 9.45
CA GLY A 172 0.22 16.09 9.48
C GLY A 172 -0.84 15.85 8.40
N ALA A 173 -0.84 14.67 7.76
CA ALA A 173 -1.86 14.32 6.78
C ALA A 173 -3.27 14.46 7.36
N PRO A 174 -4.24 14.97 6.57
CA PRO A 174 -5.62 15.04 7.00
C PRO A 174 -6.19 13.62 7.18
N PRO A 175 -7.10 13.43 8.15
CA PRO A 175 -7.77 12.15 8.32
C PRO A 175 -8.67 11.85 7.11
N ALA A 176 -8.57 10.64 6.57
CA ALA A 176 -9.49 10.17 5.53
C ALA A 176 -10.93 10.04 6.05
N VAL A 177 -11.07 9.67 7.33
CA VAL A 177 -12.35 9.54 8.03
C VAL A 177 -12.22 10.19 9.41
N PRO A 178 -12.76 11.42 9.61
CA PRO A 178 -12.52 12.22 10.82
C PRO A 178 -12.89 11.55 12.15
N LEU A 179 -13.83 10.61 12.15
CA LEU A 179 -14.36 9.95 13.35
C LEU A 179 -13.63 8.65 13.69
N LEU A 180 -12.66 8.20 12.89
CA LEU A 180 -11.92 6.97 13.21
C LEU A 180 -10.97 7.19 14.38
N PRO A 181 -10.86 6.21 15.30
CA PRO A 181 -9.91 6.31 16.40
C PRO A 181 -8.47 6.30 15.86
N PRO A 182 -7.56 7.09 16.46
CA PRO A 182 -6.15 7.00 16.13
C PRO A 182 -5.59 5.64 16.57
N LEU A 183 -4.60 5.13 15.84
CA LEU A 183 -3.85 3.95 16.27
C LEU A 183 -3.16 4.24 17.62
N PRO A 184 -3.33 3.40 18.66
CA PRO A 184 -2.73 3.65 19.96
C PRO A 184 -1.22 3.40 19.93
N LEU A 185 -0.44 4.48 19.85
CA LEU A 185 1.03 4.42 19.89
C LEU A 185 1.51 4.48 21.34
N ALA A 186 2.65 3.84 21.64
CA ALA A 186 3.25 3.95 22.96
C ALA A 186 3.85 5.37 23.12
N ASP A 187 3.13 6.26 23.82
CA ASP A 187 3.64 7.59 24.12
C ASP A 187 4.92 7.51 24.95
N ALA A 188 6.03 8.03 24.41
CA ALA A 188 7.27 8.26 25.16
C ALA A 188 7.10 9.27 26.32
N ALA A 189 5.97 10.00 26.37
CA ALA A 189 5.71 11.08 27.32
C ALA A 189 4.73 10.73 28.46
N SER A 190 4.05 9.59 28.43
CA SER A 190 3.09 9.22 29.49
C SER A 190 3.76 8.41 30.61
N ALA A 191 4.62 9.08 31.37
CA ALA A 191 5.29 8.53 32.56
C ALA A 191 4.39 8.49 33.82
N ALA A 192 3.07 8.48 33.66
CA ALA A 192 2.12 8.69 34.75
C ALA A 192 1.01 7.62 34.83
N ALA A 193 1.35 6.34 34.70
CA ALA A 193 0.63 5.24 35.36
C ALA A 193 1.43 3.94 35.27
N PRO A 194 1.71 3.23 36.39
CA PRO A 194 2.25 1.89 36.35
C PRO A 194 1.09 0.90 36.24
N SER A 195 0.61 0.64 35.03
CA SER A 195 -0.18 -0.58 34.77
C SER A 195 0.46 -1.31 33.60
N ALA A 196 1.01 -2.49 33.86
CA ALA A 196 1.47 -3.49 32.90
C ALA A 196 1.95 -2.92 31.55
N ALA A 197 3.20 -2.43 31.53
CA ALA A 197 3.99 -2.03 30.36
C ALA A 197 3.21 -2.05 29.04
N ALA A 198 2.69 -0.89 28.62
CA ALA A 198 2.15 -0.71 27.27
C ALA A 198 3.25 -1.10 26.28
N GLN A 199 3.18 -2.33 25.76
CA GLN A 199 4.16 -2.80 24.80
C GLN A 199 3.96 -1.97 23.54
N PRO A 200 5.03 -1.40 22.96
CA PRO A 200 4.92 -0.66 21.71
C PRO A 200 4.28 -1.55 20.66
N LEU A 201 3.36 -0.97 19.88
CA LEU A 201 2.74 -1.69 18.77
C LEU A 201 3.83 -2.11 17.80
N ARG A 202 3.71 -3.36 17.32
CA ARG A 202 4.69 -3.95 16.42
C ARG A 202 4.03 -4.24 15.09
N VAL A 203 4.54 -3.61 14.04
CA VAL A 203 4.25 -4.00 12.67
C VAL A 203 5.16 -5.17 12.35
N ARG A 204 4.54 -6.32 12.04
CA ARG A 204 5.27 -7.56 11.69
C ARG A 204 5.34 -7.80 10.19
N ASP A 205 4.50 -7.11 9.42
CA ASP A 205 4.47 -7.16 7.97
C ASP A 205 5.58 -6.26 7.43
N GLY A 206 6.57 -6.87 6.78
CA GLY A 206 7.78 -6.19 6.34
C GLY A 206 7.52 -5.14 5.24
N LEU A 207 6.58 -5.39 4.32
CA LEU A 207 6.22 -4.41 3.30
C LEU A 207 5.41 -3.25 3.90
N LEU A 208 4.47 -3.55 4.81
CA LEU A 208 3.76 -2.51 5.56
C LEU A 208 4.72 -1.67 6.41
N ALA A 209 5.65 -2.33 7.12
CA ALA A 209 6.67 -1.67 7.93
C ALA A 209 7.57 -0.78 7.07
N ALA A 210 8.03 -1.29 5.91
CA ALA A 210 8.79 -0.53 4.94
C ALA A 210 8.04 0.69 4.41
N LEU A 211 6.77 0.55 4.03
CA LEU A 211 5.93 1.66 3.56
C LEU A 211 5.78 2.75 4.63
N LEU A 212 5.45 2.36 5.85
CA LEU A 212 5.32 3.29 6.98
C LEU A 212 6.65 4.00 7.27
N HIS A 213 7.76 3.25 7.28
CA HIS A 213 9.09 3.81 7.48
C HIS A 213 9.49 4.78 6.38
N VAL A 214 9.31 4.41 5.10
CA VAL A 214 9.64 5.25 3.95
C VAL A 214 8.83 6.54 4.01
N MET A 215 7.51 6.48 4.23
CA MET A 215 6.68 7.68 4.34
C MET A 215 7.11 8.58 5.51
N ALA A 216 7.43 7.97 6.66
CA ALA A 216 7.95 8.71 7.80
C ALA A 216 9.34 9.35 7.52
N ALA A 217 10.24 8.64 6.85
CA ALA A 217 11.59 9.11 6.56
C ALA A 217 11.63 10.13 5.41
N SER A 218 10.76 10.01 4.42
CA SER A 218 10.71 10.89 3.24
C SER A 218 9.97 12.20 3.48
N GLY A 219 9.27 12.34 4.60
CA GLY A 219 8.41 13.50 4.83
C GLY A 219 7.07 13.44 4.09
N THR A 220 6.71 12.29 3.50
CA THR A 220 5.47 12.14 2.70
C THR A 220 4.23 12.13 3.61
N PRO A 221 3.30 13.11 3.47
CA PRO A 221 2.06 13.08 4.20
C PRO A 221 1.23 11.86 3.80
N ALA A 222 0.84 11.06 4.79
CA ALA A 222 0.04 9.86 4.55
C ALA A 222 -1.01 9.62 5.63
N CYS A 223 -2.19 9.15 5.22
CA CYS A 223 -3.22 8.63 6.12
C CYS A 223 -3.30 7.11 5.93
N CYS A 224 -2.91 6.37 6.96
CA CYS A 224 -2.92 4.92 6.96
C CYS A 224 -4.18 4.41 7.66
N LEU A 225 -5.03 3.71 6.93
CA LEU A 225 -6.20 3.00 7.46
C LEU A 225 -5.81 1.56 7.76
N LEU A 226 -5.89 1.20 9.04
CA LEU A 226 -5.37 -0.07 9.56
C LEU A 226 -6.49 -0.87 10.22
N ALA A 227 -6.89 -1.97 9.57
CA ALA A 227 -7.86 -2.91 10.14
C ALA A 227 -7.17 -4.01 10.95
N PRO A 228 -7.81 -4.55 11.99
CA PRO A 228 -7.30 -5.75 12.67
C PRO A 228 -7.27 -6.95 11.72
N GLY A 229 -6.07 -7.43 11.44
CA GLY A 229 -5.83 -8.65 10.69
C GLY A 229 -5.86 -9.89 11.58
N HIS A 230 -6.35 -11.00 11.04
CA HIS A 230 -6.24 -12.32 11.66
C HIS A 230 -5.27 -13.16 10.85
N LYS A 231 -4.26 -13.76 11.49
CA LYS A 231 -3.37 -14.70 10.81
C LYS A 231 -4.15 -16.00 10.52
N PRO A 232 -4.47 -16.33 9.25
CA PRO A 232 -5.05 -17.62 8.95
C PRO A 232 -4.01 -18.73 9.23
N PRO A 233 -4.41 -19.91 9.72
CA PRO A 233 -3.61 -21.10 9.56
C PRO A 233 -3.22 -21.29 8.08
N SER A 234 -2.00 -21.78 7.80
CA SER A 234 -1.48 -21.89 6.43
C SER A 234 -2.40 -22.66 5.47
N SER A 235 -3.22 -23.56 6.00
CA SER A 235 -4.18 -24.41 5.27
C SER A 235 -5.59 -23.84 5.08
N THR A 236 -5.97 -22.70 5.66
CA THR A 236 -7.35 -22.18 5.55
C THR A 236 -7.57 -21.29 4.32
N PRO A 237 -8.78 -21.24 3.74
CA PRO A 237 -9.13 -20.31 2.66
C PRO A 237 -8.97 -18.84 3.11
N LEU A 238 -8.73 -17.94 2.16
CA LEU A 238 -8.54 -16.49 2.38
C LEU A 238 -9.81 -15.76 2.87
N ASP A 239 -10.95 -16.44 2.82
CA ASP A 239 -12.25 -15.89 3.21
C ASP A 239 -12.64 -16.33 4.63
N LEU A 240 -11.84 -15.92 5.60
CA LEU A 240 -12.20 -16.10 7.01
C LEU A 240 -13.11 -14.93 7.45
N PRO A 241 -14.04 -15.15 8.41
CA PRO A 241 -14.92 -14.10 8.91
C PRO A 241 -14.18 -12.83 9.39
N GLY A 242 -12.99 -12.98 9.96
CA GLY A 242 -12.15 -11.84 10.40
C GLY A 242 -11.58 -11.02 9.25
N SER A 243 -11.10 -11.65 8.18
CA SER A 243 -10.61 -10.94 6.98
C SER A 243 -11.75 -10.26 6.22
N ALA A 244 -12.93 -10.89 6.22
CA ALA A 244 -14.13 -10.36 5.63
C ALA A 244 -14.54 -9.02 6.28
N ALA A 245 -14.61 -8.99 7.61
CA ALA A 245 -14.93 -7.78 8.37
C ALA A 245 -13.87 -6.67 8.18
N ALA A 246 -12.58 -7.03 8.12
CA ALA A 246 -11.50 -6.09 7.85
C ALA A 246 -11.63 -5.44 6.45
N CYS A 247 -11.91 -6.26 5.43
CA CYS A 247 -12.19 -5.75 4.08
C CYS A 247 -13.39 -4.80 4.08
N ASP A 248 -14.49 -5.17 4.75
CA ASP A 248 -15.72 -4.38 4.72
C ASP A 248 -15.55 -3.05 5.47
N ALA A 249 -14.80 -3.04 6.59
CA ALA A 249 -14.47 -1.81 7.32
C ALA A 249 -13.59 -0.87 6.47
N LEU A 250 -12.55 -1.39 5.83
CA LEU A 250 -11.67 -0.61 4.95
C LEU A 250 -12.40 -0.12 3.70
N GLY A 251 -13.19 -0.98 3.05
CA GLY A 251 -13.99 -0.63 1.88
C GLY A 251 -15.00 0.47 2.18
N ALA A 252 -15.69 0.38 3.31
CA ALA A 252 -16.63 1.41 3.78
C ALA A 252 -15.95 2.76 4.09
N ALA A 253 -14.68 2.74 4.54
CA ALA A 253 -13.91 3.96 4.79
C ALA A 253 -13.33 4.58 3.51
N LEU A 254 -12.78 3.75 2.61
CA LEU A 254 -12.12 4.20 1.38
C LEU A 254 -13.10 4.67 0.31
N SER A 255 -14.26 4.02 0.19
CA SER A 255 -15.30 4.37 -0.79
C SER A 255 -15.65 5.87 -0.75
N PRO A 256 -16.10 6.45 0.37
CA PRO A 256 -16.39 7.89 0.44
C PRO A 256 -15.13 8.77 0.35
N ALA A 257 -13.99 8.33 0.90
CA ALA A 257 -12.75 9.11 0.85
C ALA A 257 -12.25 9.32 -0.59
N LEU A 258 -12.42 8.31 -1.45
CA LEU A 258 -12.01 8.32 -2.84
C LEU A 258 -13.13 8.71 -3.81
N GLY A 259 -14.40 8.76 -3.36
CA GLY A 259 -15.55 8.96 -4.25
C GLY A 259 -15.85 7.76 -5.15
N LEU A 260 -15.51 6.56 -4.68
CA LEU A 260 -15.73 5.27 -5.36
C LEU A 260 -16.82 4.48 -4.64
N SER A 261 -17.31 3.39 -5.21
CA SER A 261 -18.19 2.43 -4.52
C SER A 261 -17.43 1.17 -4.14
N TYR A 262 -17.76 0.57 -3.00
CA TYR A 262 -17.20 -0.71 -2.57
C TYR A 262 -18.22 -1.83 -2.79
N ASP A 263 -17.82 -2.89 -3.48
CA ASP A 263 -18.61 -4.12 -3.62
C ASP A 263 -18.02 -5.26 -2.75
N PRO A 264 -18.69 -5.62 -1.65
CA PRO A 264 -18.25 -6.73 -0.80
C PRO A 264 -18.17 -8.07 -1.56
N ALA A 265 -19.09 -8.34 -2.49
CA ALA A 265 -19.09 -9.59 -3.23
C ALA A 265 -17.90 -9.66 -4.19
N ALA A 266 -17.59 -8.57 -4.89
CA ALA A 266 -16.36 -8.46 -5.70
C ALA A 266 -15.10 -8.65 -4.84
N CYS A 267 -15.05 -8.05 -3.64
CA CYS A 267 -13.91 -8.19 -2.72
C CYS A 267 -13.68 -9.64 -2.25
N ARG A 268 -14.76 -10.41 -2.08
CA ARG A 268 -14.70 -11.84 -1.76
C ARG A 268 -14.23 -12.67 -2.96
N ALA A 269 -14.50 -12.23 -4.18
CA ALA A 269 -14.09 -12.91 -5.42
C ALA A 269 -12.62 -12.64 -5.80
N VAL A 270 -12.00 -11.58 -5.30
CA VAL A 270 -10.57 -11.29 -5.56
C VAL A 270 -9.70 -12.42 -5.01
N ARG A 271 -8.96 -13.07 -5.91
CA ARG A 271 -7.95 -14.07 -5.55
C ARG A 271 -6.64 -13.38 -5.22
N ALA A 272 -6.24 -13.43 -3.95
CA ALA A 272 -4.87 -13.11 -3.60
C ALA A 272 -3.97 -14.23 -4.10
N THR A 273 -2.95 -13.87 -4.87
CA THR A 273 -1.94 -14.79 -5.40
C THR A 273 -1.07 -15.35 -4.27
N HIS A 274 -0.95 -14.61 -3.16
CA HIS A 274 -0.14 -15.00 -2.01
C HIS A 274 -0.84 -14.77 -0.67
N LYS A 275 -0.47 -15.61 0.30
CA LYS A 275 -0.83 -15.45 1.71
C LYS A 275 0.41 -14.94 2.42
N TRP A 276 0.35 -13.73 2.97
CA TRP A 276 1.40 -13.28 3.87
C TRP A 276 1.42 -14.19 5.11
N PHE A 277 2.57 -14.82 5.36
CA PHE A 277 2.81 -15.68 6.51
C PHE A 277 4.19 -15.38 7.07
N VAL A 278 4.26 -14.84 8.29
CA VAL A 278 5.50 -14.85 9.06
C VAL A 278 5.56 -16.18 9.83
N PRO A 279 6.51 -17.09 9.52
CA PRO A 279 6.80 -18.22 10.39
C PRO A 279 7.13 -17.70 11.79
N GLU A 280 6.51 -18.23 12.83
CA GLU A 280 6.73 -17.76 14.22
C GLU A 280 8.21 -17.84 14.64
N LYS A 281 9.02 -18.67 13.97
CA LYS A 281 10.46 -18.82 14.21
C LYS A 281 11.31 -17.68 13.64
N THR A 282 10.83 -16.93 12.64
CA THR A 282 11.54 -15.82 11.99
C THR A 282 10.95 -14.45 12.33
N ALA A 283 9.88 -14.39 13.14
CA ALA A 283 9.16 -13.17 13.51
C ALA A 283 9.98 -12.12 14.31
N GLY A 284 11.30 -12.26 14.39
CA GLY A 284 12.21 -11.37 15.11
C GLY A 284 13.05 -10.42 14.23
N SER A 285 13.09 -10.58 12.90
CA SER A 285 13.95 -9.76 12.03
C SER A 285 13.32 -8.43 11.62
N ASP A 286 12.06 -8.43 11.19
CA ASP A 286 11.43 -7.26 10.55
C ASP A 286 10.28 -6.71 11.40
N ILE A 287 10.63 -6.28 12.61
CA ILE A 287 9.69 -5.64 13.53
C ILE A 287 9.92 -4.13 13.48
N MET A 288 8.95 -3.39 12.96
CA MET A 288 8.90 -1.94 13.18
C MET A 288 8.04 -1.63 14.41
N TYR A 289 8.55 -0.76 15.26
CA TYR A 289 7.82 -0.23 16.41
C TYR A 289 7.17 1.09 16.00
N LEU A 290 5.86 1.19 16.21
CA LEU A 290 5.10 2.43 16.02
C LEU A 290 4.97 3.19 17.34
#